data_AF-A0A832UAM7-F1
#
_entry.id   AF-A0A832UAM7-F1
#
_cell.length_a   1.000
_cell.length_b   1.000
_cell.length_c   1.000
_cell.angle_alpha   90.00
_cell.angle_beta   90.00
_cell.angle_gamma   90.00
#
_symmetry.space_group_name_H-M   'P 1'
#
loop_
_entity.id
_entity.type
_entity.pdbx_description
1 polymer ?
#
loop_
_entity_poly.entity_id
_entity_poly.type
_entity_poly.pdbx_seq_one_letter_code
_entity_poly.pdbx_strand_id
1 'polypeptide(L)' 'DAGGQLAVTGSVLTSIADGAGDMHVYYLSSNNHVCELAWFGGSWHPRDVAGDAGGQP' A
#
# COMPACT_ATOMS: atom_id res chain seq x y z
N ASP A 1 5.48 12.45 -5.54
CA ASP A 1 5.20 11.85 -4.22
C ASP A 1 3.71 11.71 -4.03
N ALA A 2 3.21 10.49 -3.86
CA ALA A 2 1.77 10.21 -3.93
C ALA A 2 1.00 10.38 -2.59
N GLY A 3 1.70 10.65 -1.48
CA GLY A 3 1.07 11.13 -0.23
C GLY A 3 0.36 10.08 0.66
N GLY A 4 0.83 8.84 0.70
CA GLY A 4 0.26 7.77 1.55
C GLY A 4 0.76 7.75 3.01
N GLN A 5 0.13 6.90 3.83
CA GLN A 5 0.57 6.64 5.20
C GLN A 5 1.99 6.07 5.21
N LEU A 6 2.84 6.51 6.14
CA LEU A 6 4.24 6.09 6.16
C LEU A 6 4.37 4.62 6.58
N ALA A 7 5.18 3.88 5.82
CA ALA A 7 5.64 2.55 6.21
C ALA A 7 6.45 2.63 7.51
N VAL A 8 6.30 1.63 8.39
CA VAL A 8 7.20 1.49 9.54
C VAL A 8 8.57 0.96 9.07
N THR A 9 9.65 1.46 9.67
CA THR A 9 11.01 0.92 9.44
C THR A 9 11.02 -0.58 9.72
N GLY A 10 11.52 -1.37 8.76
CA GLY A 10 11.56 -2.82 8.88
C GLY A 10 10.18 -3.49 8.76
N SER A 11 9.16 -2.78 8.26
CA SER A 11 7.86 -3.39 7.96
C SER A 11 8.03 -4.62 7.06
N VAL A 12 7.23 -5.64 7.35
CA VAL A 12 7.00 -6.72 6.38
C VAL A 12 6.31 -6.10 5.18
N LEU A 13 6.84 -6.37 3.99
CA LEU A 13 6.27 -5.93 2.73
C LEU A 13 6.19 -7.07 1.74
N THR A 14 5.21 -7.00 0.86
CA THR A 14 5.04 -7.95 -0.24
C THR A 14 4.57 -7.19 -1.47
N SER A 15 4.74 -7.80 -2.65
CA SER A 15 4.28 -7.22 -3.90
C SER A 15 3.62 -8.27 -4.78
N ILE A 16 2.69 -7.80 -5.60
CA ILE A 16 2.10 -8.56 -6.70
C ILE A 16 2.09 -7.68 -7.94
N ALA A 17 2.41 -8.26 -9.09
CA ALA A 17 2.29 -7.62 -10.37
C ALA A 17 1.50 -8.53 -11.30
N ASP A 18 0.66 -7.94 -12.14
CA ASP A 18 -0.02 -8.67 -13.19
C ASP A 18 0.82 -8.71 -14.48
N GLY A 19 0.32 -9.43 -15.49
CA GLY A 19 0.99 -9.51 -16.79
C GLY A 19 0.85 -8.24 -17.65
N ALA A 20 0.00 -7.29 -17.26
CA ALA A 20 -0.27 -6.05 -17.97
C ALA A 20 0.62 -4.88 -17.50
N GLY A 21 1.34 -5.07 -16.39
CA GLY A 21 2.25 -4.07 -15.83
C GLY A 21 1.63 -3.26 -14.68
N ASP A 22 0.43 -3.60 -14.23
CA ASP A 22 -0.11 -3.10 -12.98
C ASP A 22 0.61 -3.81 -11.82
N MET A 23 1.01 -3.04 -10.81
CA MET A 23 1.76 -3.56 -9.66
C MET A 23 1.28 -2.95 -8.35
N HIS A 24 1.29 -3.77 -7.31
CA HIS A 24 0.83 -3.41 -5.98
C HIS A 24 1.93 -3.76 -4.97
N VAL A 25 2.22 -2.83 -4.08
CA VAL A 25 3.12 -3.04 -2.94
C VAL A 25 2.28 -2.89 -1.67
N TYR A 26 2.29 -3.91 -0.82
CA TYR A 26 1.64 -3.87 0.48
C TYR A 26 2.68 -3.78 1.59
N TYR A 27 2.41 -2.96 2.60
CA TYR A 27 3.29 -2.78 3.75
C TYR A 27 2.48 -2.50 5.01
N LEU A 28 3.09 -2.74 6.17
CA LEU A 28 2.57 -2.25 7.44
C LEU A 28 3.04 -0.81 7.68
N SER A 29 2.08 0.03 8.03
CA SER A 29 2.34 1.40 8.44
C SER A 29 2.54 1.51 9.95
N SER A 30 2.93 2.70 10.42
CA SER A 30 3.18 2.97 11.84
C SER A 30 1.95 2.82 12.75
N ASN A 31 0.74 2.89 12.20
CA ASN A 31 -0.51 2.63 12.92
C ASN A 31 -1.01 1.18 12.73
N ASN A 32 -0.12 0.26 12.35
CA ASN A 32 -0.41 -1.16 12.18
C ASN A 32 -1.49 -1.47 11.12
N HIS A 33 -1.75 -0.54 10.21
CA HIS A 33 -2.63 -0.74 9.06
C HIS A 33 -1.85 -1.36 7.90
N VAL A 34 -2.51 -2.26 7.17
CA VAL A 34 -2.05 -2.71 5.86
C VAL A 34 -2.37 -1.61 4.84
N CYS A 35 -1.32 -1.02 4.28
CA CYS A 35 -1.43 0.00 3.24
C CYS A 35 -0.96 -0.56 1.90
N GLU A 36 -1.51 -0.02 0.81
CA GLU A 36 -1.17 -0.36 -0.57
C GLU A 36 -0.53 0.86 -1.25
N LEU A 37 0.47 0.60 -2.10
CA LEU A 37 0.90 1.50 -3.16
C LEU A 37 0.68 0.80 -4.50
N ALA A 38 -0.32 1.25 -5.25
CA ALA A 38 -0.70 0.68 -6.53
C ALA A 38 -0.17 1.54 -7.68
N TRP A 39 0.50 0.92 -8.65
CA TRP A 39 0.89 1.54 -9.91
C TRP A 39 -0.13 1.16 -10.97
N PHE A 40 -0.83 2.17 -11.48
CA PHE A 40 -1.72 2.03 -12.63
C PHE A 40 -1.87 3.40 -13.29
N GLY A 41 -2.19 3.42 -14.58
CA GLY A 41 -2.38 4.67 -15.32
C GLY A 41 -1.13 5.56 -15.39
N GLY A 42 0.07 4.98 -15.22
CA GLY A 42 1.35 5.70 -15.28
C GLY A 42 1.70 6.49 -14.01
N SER A 43 1.04 6.23 -12.89
CA SER A 43 1.34 6.87 -11.60
C SER A 43 1.10 5.94 -10.41
N TRP A 44 1.66 6.32 -9.27
CA TRP A 44 1.47 5.64 -7.99
C TRP A 44 0.26 6.20 -7.24
N HIS A 45 -0.53 5.31 -6.65
CA HIS A 45 -1.75 5.61 -5.90
C HIS A 45 -1.71 4.89 -4.55
N PRO A 46 -1.65 5.61 -3.43
CA PRO A 46 -1.69 5.01 -2.10
C PRO A 46 -3.14 4.70 -1.67
N ARG A 47 -3.32 3.66 -0.85
CA ARG A 47 -4.60 3.31 -0.20
C ARG A 47 -4.37 2.71 1.19
N ASP A 48 -5.25 3.02 2.13
CA ASP A 48 -5.33 2.34 3.43
C ASP A 48 -6.34 1.19 3.35
N VAL A 49 -5.83 -0.02 3.06
CA VAL A 49 -6.67 -1.21 2.87
C VAL A 49 -7.34 -1.62 4.18
N ALA A 50 -6.63 -1.49 5.30
CA ALA A 50 -7.20 -1.82 6.61
C ALA A 50 -8.34 -0.85 6.98
N GLY A 51 -8.14 0.45 6.75
CA GLY A 51 -9.19 1.46 6.96
C GLY A 51 -10.42 1.22 6.08
N ASP A 52 -10.24 0.93 4.80
CA ASP A 52 -11.34 0.61 3.87
C ASP A 52 -12.13 -0.64 4.30
N ALA A 53 -11.46 -1.59 4.95
CA ALA A 53 -12.07 -2.80 5.52
C ALA A 53 -12.74 -2.57 6.88
N GLY A 54 -12.71 -1.36 7.43
CA GLY A 54 -13.24 -1.02 8.75
C GLY A 54 -12.31 -1.39 9.92
N GLY A 55 -11.05 -1.72 9.64
CA GLY A 55 -10.01 -1.90 10.64
C GLY A 55 -9.68 -0.57 11.33
N GLN A 56 -9.66 -0.58 12.66
CA GLN A 56 -9.18 0.52 13.48
C GLN A 56 -7.73 0.24 13.94
N PRO A 57 -6.93 1.28 14.23
CA PRO A 57 -5.56 1.13 14.70
C PRO A 57 -5.42 0.26 15.96
#